data_AF-A0A9D4BPU4-F1
#
_entry.id   AF-A0A9D4BPU4-F1
#
_cell.length_a   1.000
_cell.length_b   1.000
_cell.length_c   1.000
_cell.angle_alpha   90.00
_cell.angle_beta   90.00
_cell.angle_gamma   90.00
#
_symmetry.space_group_name_H-M   'P 1'
#
loop_
_entity.id
_entity.type
_entity.pdbx_description
1 polymer ?
#
loop_
_entity_poly.entity_id
_entity_poly.type
_entity_poly.pdbx_seq_one_letter_code
_entity_poly.pdbx_strand_id
1 'polypeptide(L)'
;MLVMVTVVVFILNETSADRCKDFLGGVCRDTSTPCDGGRYHAGFCDGQANRQCCVHDTTGDSECKAILGVCQDISSPCTGGIYHEGLCTGPVHRQCCSRVKVTGTDHRCKEVSGVCQSKFNPCSGGYITGLCTGPSDRQCCVPDTESELHFFPGRVSRDCLGCICKLESGCSPTVCNTNDMGLESCGYFQINPIYWIDCGKPGKDWKSCARDIQCSSQCVQNYMTRNAREQRCSGTCEGYARKHNGGPGGCKNDSTFPYWNKLKSIPGCENI
;
A
#
# COMPACT_ATOMS: atom_id res chain seq x y z
N MET A 1 82.10 27.76 -35.03
CA MET A 1 80.64 27.65 -35.26
C MET A 1 80.09 26.60 -34.32
N LEU A 2 79.53 27.03 -33.19
CA LEU A 2 78.83 26.16 -32.24
C LEU A 2 77.35 26.50 -32.37
N VAL A 3 76.54 25.57 -32.88
CA VAL A 3 75.09 25.74 -32.96
C VAL A 3 74.52 25.21 -31.64
N MET A 4 74.16 26.12 -30.74
CA MET A 4 73.39 25.80 -29.53
C MET A 4 71.93 25.56 -29.96
N VAL A 5 71.51 24.31 -29.95
CA VAL A 5 70.09 23.95 -30.12
C VAL A 5 69.43 24.01 -28.75
N THR A 6 68.69 25.09 -28.50
CA THR A 6 67.88 25.25 -27.30
C THR A 6 66.67 24.32 -27.40
N VAL A 7 66.65 23.24 -26.62
CA VAL A 7 65.47 22.38 -26.47
C VAL A 7 64.46 23.12 -25.60
N VAL A 8 63.44 23.70 -26.24
CA VAL A 8 62.27 24.24 -25.55
C VAL A 8 61.40 23.06 -25.14
N VAL A 9 61.46 22.68 -23.86
CA VAL A 9 60.49 21.76 -23.26
C VAL A 9 59.16 22.50 -23.16
N PHE A 10 58.25 22.21 -24.09
CA PHE A 10 56.85 22.58 -23.92
C PHE A 10 56.27 21.71 -22.81
N ILE A 11 56.25 22.23 -21.58
CA ILE A 11 55.32 21.73 -20.57
C ILE A 11 53.93 22.10 -21.08
N LEU A 12 53.22 21.14 -21.67
CA LEU A 12 51.79 21.25 -21.91
C LEU A 12 51.14 21.39 -20.52
N ASN A 13 50.89 22.62 -20.13
CA ASN A 13 50.07 22.96 -18.99
C ASN A 13 48.67 22.44 -19.34
N GLU A 14 48.24 21.32 -18.76
CA GLU A 14 46.88 20.80 -18.92
C GLU A 14 45.92 21.91 -18.48
N THR A 15 45.34 22.59 -19.47
CA THR A 15 44.28 23.56 -19.26
C THR A 15 43.11 22.83 -18.62
N SER A 16 42.66 23.37 -17.49
CA SER A 16 41.51 22.94 -16.72
C SER A 16 40.36 22.47 -17.62
N ALA A 17 40.13 21.16 -17.63
CA ALA A 17 38.99 20.56 -18.30
C ALA A 17 37.87 20.45 -17.27
N ASP A 18 36.70 20.96 -17.59
CA ASP A 18 35.48 20.82 -16.80
C ASP A 18 35.23 19.33 -16.48
N ARG A 19 35.62 18.91 -15.27
CA ARG A 19 35.55 17.51 -14.81
C ARG A 19 34.13 17.07 -14.48
N CYS A 20 33.16 17.99 -14.49
CA CYS A 20 31.79 17.70 -14.07
C CYS A 20 31.12 16.69 -14.99
N LYS A 21 31.25 16.87 -16.30
CA LYS A 21 30.64 15.96 -17.28
C LYS A 21 31.36 14.61 -17.30
N ASP A 22 32.69 14.64 -17.27
CA ASP A 22 33.50 13.43 -17.50
C ASP A 22 33.60 12.53 -16.26
N PHE A 23 33.63 13.11 -15.05
CA PHE A 23 33.76 12.34 -13.80
C PHE A 23 32.44 12.08 -13.10
N LEU A 24 31.47 12.99 -13.20
CA LEU A 24 30.21 12.91 -12.45
C LEU A 24 28.97 12.84 -13.34
N GLY A 25 29.11 12.96 -14.68
CA GLY A 25 27.96 13.01 -15.58
C GLY A 25 27.05 14.22 -15.37
N GLY A 26 27.54 15.26 -14.68
CA GLY A 26 26.77 16.45 -14.32
C GLY A 26 26.91 17.60 -15.31
N VAL A 27 26.27 18.72 -14.98
CA VAL A 27 26.40 19.99 -15.74
C VAL A 27 26.84 21.11 -14.81
N CYS A 28 27.86 21.86 -15.21
CA CYS A 28 28.32 23.04 -14.49
C CYS A 28 27.37 24.21 -14.66
N ARG A 29 26.87 24.72 -13.54
CA ARG A 29 25.95 25.86 -13.50
C ARG A 29 26.13 26.64 -12.20
N ASP A 30 25.55 27.84 -12.16
CA ASP A 30 25.60 28.68 -10.98
C ASP A 30 24.71 28.15 -9.86
N THR A 31 25.21 28.14 -8.62
CA THR A 31 24.50 27.68 -7.42
C THR A 31 23.28 28.53 -7.07
N SER A 32 23.17 29.76 -7.60
CA SER A 32 21.95 30.57 -7.54
C SER A 32 20.80 29.93 -8.31
N THR A 33 21.10 29.05 -9.26
CA THR A 33 20.10 28.30 -10.01
C THR A 33 19.88 26.95 -9.30
N PRO A 34 18.65 26.50 -9.00
CA PRO A 34 18.43 25.23 -8.27
C PRO A 34 18.90 23.98 -9.01
N CYS A 35 19.65 23.06 -8.37
CA CYS A 35 20.01 21.78 -8.99
C CYS A 35 18.84 20.79 -8.91
N ASP A 36 17.92 20.89 -9.87
CA ASP A 36 16.61 20.25 -9.83
C ASP A 36 16.65 18.72 -9.82
N GLY A 37 16.46 18.10 -8.65
CA GLY A 37 16.53 16.64 -8.51
C GLY A 37 17.97 16.12 -8.49
N GLY A 38 18.90 16.98 -8.08
CA GLY A 38 20.31 16.67 -7.98
C GLY A 38 20.99 17.34 -6.80
N ARG A 39 22.31 17.23 -6.75
CA ARG A 39 23.16 17.91 -5.76
C ARG A 39 24.29 18.64 -6.45
N TYR A 40 24.71 19.73 -5.82
CA TYR A 40 25.91 20.44 -6.24
C TYR A 40 27.17 19.79 -5.68
N HIS A 41 28.16 19.62 -6.54
CA HIS A 41 29.50 19.13 -6.21
C HIS A 41 30.51 20.24 -6.54
N ALA A 42 31.13 20.78 -5.50
CA ALA A 42 32.16 21.82 -5.63
C ALA A 42 33.48 21.23 -6.16
N GLY A 43 34.26 22.05 -6.88
CA GLY A 43 35.60 21.68 -7.35
C GLY A 43 35.66 20.82 -8.62
N PHE A 44 34.52 20.60 -9.27
CA PHE A 44 34.44 19.86 -10.54
C PHE A 44 34.17 20.76 -11.76
N CYS A 45 33.97 22.06 -11.52
CA CYS A 45 33.71 23.07 -12.54
C CYS A 45 34.76 24.17 -12.46
N ASP A 46 35.19 24.67 -13.62
CA ASP A 46 36.07 25.83 -13.69
C ASP A 46 35.31 27.13 -13.42
N GLY A 47 36.03 28.14 -12.91
CA GLY A 47 35.52 29.48 -12.70
C GLY A 47 35.30 29.82 -11.23
N GLN A 48 34.30 30.66 -10.96
CA GLN A 48 34.01 31.18 -9.62
C GLN A 48 33.41 30.12 -8.69
N ALA A 49 33.51 30.32 -7.37
CA ALA A 49 33.08 29.34 -6.36
C ALA A 49 31.57 28.98 -6.41
N ASN A 50 30.75 29.87 -6.97
CA ASN A 50 29.33 29.67 -7.24
C ASN A 50 29.05 28.84 -8.49
N ARG A 51 30.04 28.57 -9.36
CA ARG A 51 29.86 27.65 -10.50
C ARG A 51 30.22 26.24 -10.05
N GLN A 52 29.21 25.42 -9.79
CA GLN A 52 29.38 24.07 -9.24
C GLN A 52 28.72 23.02 -10.12
N CYS A 53 29.13 21.76 -9.95
CA CYS A 53 28.68 20.65 -10.77
C CYS A 53 27.33 20.16 -10.26
N CYS A 54 26.26 20.39 -11.01
CA CYS A 54 24.96 19.83 -10.68
C CYS A 54 24.86 18.40 -11.23
N VAL A 55 24.74 17.43 -10.34
CA VAL A 55 24.60 16.00 -10.66
C VAL A 55 23.19 15.58 -10.27
N HIS A 56 22.39 15.16 -11.25
CA HIS A 56 21.03 14.65 -11.02
C HIS A 56 21.07 13.21 -10.51
N ASP A 57 20.25 12.90 -9.50
CA ASP A 57 20.06 11.52 -9.05
C ASP A 57 19.14 10.81 -10.06
N THR A 58 19.72 10.10 -11.02
CA THR A 58 18.95 9.45 -12.10
C THR A 58 18.52 8.01 -11.76
N THR A 59 18.77 7.56 -10.53
CA THR A 59 18.47 6.18 -10.10
C THR A 59 16.97 5.85 -10.11
N GLY A 60 16.09 6.85 -9.98
CA GLY A 60 14.65 6.68 -10.07
C GLY A 60 13.98 7.21 -11.35
N ASP A 61 14.74 7.52 -12.40
CA ASP A 61 14.17 7.91 -13.70
C ASP A 61 13.86 6.70 -14.61
N SER A 62 13.97 5.49 -14.06
CA SER A 62 13.78 4.22 -14.79
C SER A 62 12.39 4.10 -15.41
N GLU A 63 11.36 4.60 -14.73
CA GLU A 63 9.98 4.58 -15.24
C GLU A 63 9.80 5.52 -16.44
N CYS A 64 10.38 6.73 -16.42
CA CYS A 64 10.40 7.61 -17.58
C CYS A 64 11.18 7.01 -18.77
N LYS A 65 12.34 6.40 -18.48
CA LYS A 65 13.16 5.73 -19.50
C LYS A 65 12.44 4.52 -20.11
N ALA A 66 11.66 3.79 -19.32
CA ALA A 66 10.89 2.62 -19.79
C ALA A 66 9.85 2.98 -20.85
N ILE A 67 9.31 4.20 -20.83
CA ILE A 67 8.40 4.71 -21.86
C ILE A 67 9.13 5.55 -22.93
N LEU A 68 10.46 5.39 -23.05
CA LEU A 68 11.31 6.14 -23.97
C LEU A 68 11.21 7.66 -23.77
N GLY A 69 10.91 8.10 -22.55
CA GLY A 69 10.79 9.50 -22.19
C GLY A 69 12.10 10.10 -21.68
N VAL A 70 12.12 11.43 -21.61
CA VAL A 70 13.24 12.21 -21.07
C VAL A 70 12.73 13.07 -19.92
N CYS A 71 13.37 12.95 -18.76
CA CYS A 71 13.10 13.81 -17.62
C CYS A 71 13.68 15.19 -17.86
N GLN A 72 12.81 16.19 -18.00
CA GLN A 72 13.20 17.57 -18.22
C GLN A 72 12.25 18.53 -17.51
N ASP A 73 12.66 19.79 -17.42
CA ASP A 73 11.85 20.84 -16.81
C ASP A 73 10.63 21.17 -17.68
N ILE A 74 9.45 21.35 -17.07
CA ILE A 74 8.20 21.69 -17.76
C ILE A 74 8.25 23.05 -18.48
N SER A 75 9.17 23.94 -18.12
CA SER A 75 9.47 25.17 -18.86
C SER A 75 10.08 24.90 -20.24
N SER A 76 10.67 23.72 -20.44
CA SER A 76 11.13 23.29 -21.76
C SER A 76 9.95 22.74 -22.59
N PRO A 77 9.89 22.99 -23.91
CA PRO A 77 8.84 22.39 -24.74
C PRO A 77 9.01 20.86 -24.87
N CYS A 78 7.94 20.10 -24.72
CA CYS A 78 7.93 18.66 -25.01
C CYS A 78 7.61 18.40 -26.49
N THR A 79 8.60 18.56 -27.37
CA THR A 79 8.39 18.54 -28.82
C THR A 79 7.90 17.17 -29.34
N GLY A 80 6.63 17.14 -29.74
CA GLY A 80 5.96 15.96 -30.28
C GLY A 80 5.54 14.93 -29.24
N GLY A 81 5.55 15.30 -27.96
CA GLY A 81 5.12 14.45 -26.85
C GLY A 81 4.21 15.20 -25.87
N ILE A 82 3.99 14.59 -24.71
CA ILE A 82 3.30 15.17 -23.57
C ILE A 82 4.13 14.96 -22.31
N TYR A 83 3.89 15.80 -21.31
CA TYR A 83 4.47 15.63 -19.99
C TYR A 83 3.70 14.59 -19.18
N HIS A 84 4.44 13.74 -18.48
CA HIS A 84 3.95 12.79 -17.50
C HIS A 84 4.55 13.13 -16.14
N GLU A 85 3.67 13.44 -15.19
CA GLU A 85 4.05 13.70 -13.82
C GLU A 85 4.54 12.40 -13.16
N GLY A 86 5.54 12.51 -12.27
CA GLY A 86 5.87 11.43 -11.35
C GLY A 86 6.64 10.24 -11.90
N LEU A 87 6.99 10.23 -13.19
CA LEU A 87 7.90 9.23 -13.77
C LEU A 87 9.38 9.60 -13.65
N CYS A 88 9.64 10.80 -13.15
CA CYS A 88 10.96 11.36 -12.90
C CYS A 88 11.12 11.62 -11.42
N THR A 89 12.31 11.35 -10.90
CA THR A 89 12.65 11.75 -9.53
C THR A 89 12.95 13.24 -9.46
N GLY A 90 12.88 13.80 -8.24
CA GLY A 90 13.17 15.21 -8.01
C GLY A 90 11.92 16.09 -7.96
N PRO A 91 12.06 17.40 -8.29
CA PRO A 91 11.03 18.38 -8.03
C PRO A 91 9.87 18.30 -9.03
N VAL A 92 8.71 18.87 -8.67
CA VAL A 92 7.45 18.76 -9.43
C VAL A 92 7.50 19.34 -10.84
N HIS A 93 8.40 20.30 -11.10
CA HIS A 93 8.65 20.87 -12.42
C HIS A 93 9.55 20.02 -13.30
N ARG A 94 10.20 18.98 -12.76
CA ARG A 94 10.96 17.99 -13.54
C ARG A 94 10.03 16.84 -13.89
N GLN A 95 9.50 16.83 -15.11
CA GLN A 95 8.52 15.85 -15.56
C GLN A 95 9.03 15.07 -16.77
N CYS A 96 8.44 13.90 -17.00
CA CYS A 96 8.85 13.03 -18.10
C CYS A 96 8.19 13.48 -19.40
N CYS A 97 8.96 13.97 -20.36
CA CYS A 97 8.48 14.23 -21.71
C CYS A 97 8.57 12.94 -22.53
N SER A 98 7.43 12.40 -22.99
CA SER A 98 7.39 11.24 -23.89
C SER A 98 6.30 11.38 -24.94
N ARG A 99 6.43 10.63 -26.04
CA ARG A 99 5.40 10.51 -27.08
C ARG A 99 4.37 9.42 -26.77
N VAL A 100 4.66 8.57 -25.79
CA VAL A 100 3.76 7.49 -25.36
C VAL A 100 2.70 8.07 -24.44
N LYS A 101 1.42 7.99 -24.85
CA LYS A 101 0.32 8.32 -23.93
C LYS A 101 0.21 7.24 -22.86
N VAL A 102 0.79 7.48 -21.69
CA VAL A 102 0.56 6.64 -20.50
C VAL A 102 -0.86 6.90 -20.00
N THR A 103 -1.81 6.08 -20.45
CA THR A 103 -3.15 6.04 -19.86
C THR A 103 -3.09 5.21 -18.58
N GLY A 104 -3.11 5.86 -17.41
CA GLY A 104 -3.23 5.17 -16.11
C GLY A 104 -2.07 5.45 -15.15
N THR A 105 -1.94 6.69 -14.72
CA THR A 105 -0.86 7.20 -13.84
C THR A 105 -0.91 6.73 -12.39
N ASP A 106 -1.94 5.98 -11.97
CA ASP A 106 -2.07 5.44 -10.60
C ASP A 106 -2.46 3.95 -10.61
N HIS A 107 -2.18 3.23 -11.70
CA HIS A 107 -2.68 1.86 -11.88
C HIS A 107 -2.28 0.93 -10.73
N ARG A 108 -1.05 1.05 -10.23
CA ARG A 108 -0.53 0.25 -9.10
C ARG A 108 -1.23 0.55 -7.78
N CYS A 109 -1.66 1.80 -7.55
CA CYS A 109 -2.49 2.14 -6.40
C CYS A 109 -3.92 1.61 -6.58
N LYS A 110 -4.45 1.64 -7.80
CA LYS A 110 -5.78 1.10 -8.12
C LYS A 110 -5.84 -0.43 -8.04
N GLU A 111 -4.75 -1.14 -8.34
CA GLU A 111 -4.65 -2.60 -8.17
C GLU A 111 -4.81 -3.06 -6.72
N VAL A 112 -4.53 -2.17 -5.76
CA VAL A 112 -4.75 -2.40 -4.32
C VAL A 112 -5.98 -1.65 -3.79
N SER A 113 -6.95 -1.34 -4.67
CA SER A 113 -8.17 -0.58 -4.35
C SER A 113 -7.92 0.78 -3.68
N GLY A 114 -6.72 1.33 -3.84
CA GLY A 114 -6.31 2.57 -3.22
C GLY A 114 -6.65 3.80 -4.07
N VAL A 115 -6.64 4.94 -3.41
CA VAL A 115 -6.78 6.26 -4.03
C VAL A 115 -5.53 7.08 -3.74
N CYS A 116 -4.89 7.57 -4.79
CA CYS A 116 -3.75 8.47 -4.67
C CYS A 116 -4.22 9.85 -4.18
N GLN A 117 -3.84 10.21 -2.96
CA GLN A 117 -4.11 11.50 -2.36
C GLN A 117 -2.92 12.00 -1.54
N SER A 118 -2.97 13.23 -1.05
CA SER A 118 -1.92 13.75 -0.15
C SER A 118 -1.95 12.98 1.17
N LYS A 119 -0.78 12.58 1.68
CA LYS A 119 -0.58 11.90 2.97
C LYS A 119 -1.04 12.74 4.17
N PHE A 120 -1.25 14.04 3.96
CA PHE A 120 -1.79 14.96 4.96
C PHE A 120 -3.32 14.91 5.05
N ASN A 121 -3.99 14.31 4.06
CA ASN A 121 -5.42 14.05 4.14
C ASN A 121 -5.68 12.82 5.02
N PRO A 122 -6.81 12.79 5.74
CA PRO A 122 -7.28 11.58 6.42
C PRO A 122 -7.40 10.42 5.42
N CYS A 123 -6.91 9.25 5.81
CA CYS A 123 -7.09 8.01 5.09
C CYS A 123 -7.94 7.07 5.94
N SER A 124 -8.91 6.41 5.31
CA SER A 124 -9.75 5.39 5.97
C SER A 124 -8.96 4.13 6.36
N GLY A 125 -7.68 4.05 5.96
CA GLY A 125 -6.73 3.07 6.44
C GLY A 125 -5.29 3.57 6.37
N GLY A 126 -4.44 2.86 5.64
CA GLY A 126 -3.00 3.13 5.57
C GLY A 126 -2.55 3.82 4.29
N TYR A 127 -1.38 4.46 4.35
CA TYR A 127 -0.68 4.95 3.17
C TYR A 127 0.40 3.97 2.71
N ILE A 128 0.42 3.67 1.41
CA ILE A 128 1.52 2.94 0.76
C ILE A 128 2.34 3.91 -0.10
N THR A 129 3.64 3.97 0.17
CA THR A 129 4.59 4.78 -0.59
C THR A 129 4.92 4.12 -1.93
N GLY A 130 5.11 4.91 -2.99
CA GLY A 130 5.65 4.42 -4.28
C GLY A 130 4.65 3.66 -5.17
N LEU A 131 3.35 3.66 -4.83
CA LEU A 131 2.27 3.16 -5.71
C LEU A 131 1.55 4.28 -6.47
N CYS A 132 1.74 5.52 -6.05
CA CYS A 132 1.25 6.72 -6.70
C CYS A 132 2.41 7.40 -7.42
N THR A 133 2.13 7.88 -8.62
CA THR A 133 3.03 8.80 -9.30
C THR A 133 2.94 10.18 -8.65
N GLY A 134 3.97 11.00 -8.82
CA GLY A 134 3.98 12.40 -8.41
C GLY A 134 4.83 12.64 -7.15
N PRO A 135 4.57 13.72 -6.40
CA PRO A 135 5.43 14.14 -5.30
C PRO A 135 5.34 13.16 -4.10
N SER A 136 6.37 13.18 -3.25
CA SER A 136 6.51 12.22 -2.12
C SER A 136 5.38 12.29 -1.07
N ASP A 137 4.61 13.37 -1.05
CA ASP A 137 3.43 13.54 -0.21
C ASP A 137 2.17 12.98 -0.86
N ARG A 138 2.13 12.73 -2.18
CA ARG A 138 1.04 12.01 -2.84
C ARG A 138 1.25 10.51 -2.69
N GLN A 139 0.53 9.91 -1.75
CA GLN A 139 0.67 8.50 -1.39
C GLN A 139 -0.63 7.74 -1.62
N CYS A 140 -0.52 6.42 -1.75
CA CYS A 140 -1.69 5.58 -2.02
C CYS A 140 -2.42 5.35 -0.71
N CYS A 141 -3.53 6.06 -0.50
CA CYS A 141 -4.43 5.76 0.60
C CYS A 141 -5.17 4.49 0.24
N VAL A 142 -4.84 3.40 0.91
CA VAL A 142 -5.61 2.16 0.83
C VAL A 142 -6.62 2.16 1.97
N PRO A 143 -7.88 1.77 1.72
CA PRO A 143 -8.80 1.52 2.81
C PRO A 143 -8.22 0.46 3.73
N ASP A 144 -8.47 0.55 5.04
CA ASP A 144 -8.18 -0.57 5.93
C ASP A 144 -8.92 -1.77 5.36
N THR A 145 -8.25 -2.93 5.26
CA THR A 145 -8.84 -4.16 4.71
C THR A 145 -10.11 -4.62 5.45
N GLU A 146 -10.43 -3.99 6.58
CA GLU A 146 -11.73 -4.02 7.26
C GLU A 146 -12.89 -3.45 6.42
N SER A 147 -12.61 -2.63 5.41
CA SER A 147 -13.55 -1.85 4.60
C SER A 147 -13.91 -2.47 3.25
N GLU A 148 -13.25 -3.55 2.83
CA GLU A 148 -13.66 -4.32 1.65
C GLU A 148 -14.31 -5.67 1.99
N LEU A 149 -14.18 -6.15 3.24
CA LEU A 149 -15.06 -7.20 3.76
C LEU A 149 -16.43 -6.60 4.05
N HIS A 150 -17.24 -6.52 2.99
CA HIS A 150 -18.66 -6.23 3.16
C HIS A 150 -19.24 -7.44 3.90
N PHE A 151 -19.63 -7.25 5.16
CA PHE A 151 -20.39 -8.24 5.92
C PHE A 151 -21.88 -8.03 5.67
N PHE A 152 -22.67 -9.10 5.79
CA PHE A 152 -24.12 -9.00 5.73
C PHE A 152 -24.65 -8.20 6.94
N PRO A 153 -25.49 -7.18 6.71
CA PRO A 153 -25.98 -6.32 7.80
C PRO A 153 -26.94 -7.07 8.73
N GLY A 154 -26.98 -6.68 10.00
CA GLY A 154 -27.88 -7.29 10.97
C GLY A 154 -27.61 -6.85 12.41
N ARG A 155 -27.94 -7.71 13.37
CA ARG A 155 -27.84 -7.41 14.82
C ARG A 155 -26.41 -7.42 15.35
N VAL A 156 -25.54 -8.23 14.76
CA VAL A 156 -24.11 -8.22 15.09
C VAL A 156 -23.48 -7.05 14.35
N SER A 157 -22.79 -6.16 15.07
CA SER A 157 -22.13 -5.00 14.47
C SER A 157 -21.02 -5.43 13.52
N ARG A 158 -20.67 -4.54 12.59
CA ARG A 158 -19.56 -4.76 11.65
C ARG A 158 -18.25 -5.03 12.38
N ASP A 159 -17.94 -4.22 13.40
CA ASP A 159 -16.70 -4.37 14.18
C ASP A 159 -16.67 -5.71 14.92
N CYS A 160 -17.80 -6.14 15.48
CA CYS A 160 -17.90 -7.44 16.13
C CYS A 160 -17.71 -8.60 15.14
N LEU A 161 -18.32 -8.55 13.95
CA LEU A 161 -18.10 -9.54 12.91
C LEU A 161 -16.63 -9.57 12.45
N GLY A 162 -16.00 -8.40 12.30
CA GLY A 162 -14.58 -8.28 11.96
C GLY A 162 -13.70 -8.99 12.99
N CYS A 163 -13.93 -8.75 14.28
CA CYS A 163 -13.15 -9.37 15.34
C CYS A 163 -13.36 -10.89 15.47
N ILE A 164 -14.59 -11.37 15.31
CA ILE A 164 -14.87 -12.82 15.26
C ILE A 164 -14.13 -13.45 14.07
N CYS A 165 -14.28 -12.85 12.89
CA CYS A 165 -13.64 -13.31 11.65
C CYS A 165 -12.10 -13.37 11.76
N LYS A 166 -11.48 -12.37 12.38
CA LYS A 166 -10.02 -12.35 12.67
C LYS A 166 -9.63 -13.51 13.58
N LEU A 167 -10.36 -13.73 14.66
CA LEU A 167 -10.05 -14.80 15.61
C LEU A 167 -10.18 -16.18 14.98
N GLU A 168 -11.24 -16.39 14.18
CA GLU A 168 -11.56 -17.68 13.60
C GLU A 168 -10.61 -18.10 12.47
N SER A 169 -10.20 -17.17 11.62
CA SER A 169 -9.46 -17.52 10.39
C SER A 169 -8.42 -16.49 9.94
N GLY A 170 -8.17 -15.44 10.72
CA GLY A 170 -7.48 -14.25 10.21
C GLY A 170 -8.26 -13.57 9.09
N CYS A 171 -9.60 -13.72 9.08
CA CYS A 171 -10.47 -13.34 7.98
C CYS A 171 -10.10 -13.93 6.61
N SER A 172 -9.90 -15.25 6.54
CA SER A 172 -9.53 -15.96 5.31
C SER A 172 -10.61 -16.96 4.86
N PRO A 173 -10.93 -17.02 3.55
CA PRO A 173 -11.95 -17.92 3.02
C PRO A 173 -11.54 -19.39 2.98
N THR A 174 -10.25 -19.72 3.00
CA THR A 174 -9.78 -21.08 2.62
C THR A 174 -9.52 -22.01 3.80
N VAL A 175 -9.52 -21.51 5.03
CA VAL A 175 -9.15 -22.29 6.22
C VAL A 175 -10.28 -23.25 6.61
N CYS A 176 -10.01 -24.54 6.74
CA CYS A 176 -10.90 -25.49 7.40
C CYS A 176 -10.13 -26.24 8.49
N ASN A 177 -10.72 -26.32 9.69
CA ASN A 177 -10.16 -27.01 10.84
C ASN A 177 -11.13 -28.07 11.36
N THR A 178 -10.59 -29.19 11.81
CA THR A 178 -11.37 -30.29 12.40
C THR A 178 -11.09 -30.32 13.90
N ASN A 179 -12.14 -30.33 14.72
CA ASN A 179 -11.98 -30.47 16.16
C ASN A 179 -11.72 -31.93 16.57
N ASP A 180 -11.41 -32.16 17.85
CA ASP A 180 -11.11 -33.51 18.40
C ASP A 180 -12.25 -34.53 18.24
N MET A 181 -13.46 -34.07 17.94
CA MET A 181 -14.65 -34.90 17.69
C MET A 181 -14.87 -35.19 16.19
N GLY A 182 -13.96 -34.77 15.31
CA GLY A 182 -14.07 -34.98 13.87
C GLY A 182 -15.03 -34.01 13.16
N LEU A 183 -15.53 -32.96 13.84
CA LEU A 183 -16.40 -31.97 13.23
C LEU A 183 -15.55 -30.88 12.55
N GLU A 184 -15.64 -30.84 11.22
CA GLU A 184 -14.97 -29.85 10.38
C GLU A 184 -15.72 -28.50 10.41
N SER A 185 -14.95 -27.42 10.50
CA SER A 185 -15.37 -26.03 10.53
C SER A 185 -14.58 -25.27 9.45
N CYS A 186 -15.22 -24.38 8.67
CA CYS A 186 -14.62 -23.81 7.47
C CYS A 186 -14.80 -22.29 7.32
N GLY A 187 -13.89 -21.69 6.55
CA GLY A 187 -13.95 -20.34 6.02
C GLY A 187 -13.83 -19.24 7.06
N TYR A 188 -14.35 -18.06 6.71
CA TYR A 188 -14.12 -16.80 7.44
C TYR A 188 -14.46 -16.88 8.93
N PHE A 189 -15.54 -17.59 9.25
CA PHE A 189 -16.09 -17.70 10.60
C PHE A 189 -16.04 -19.14 11.14
N GLN A 190 -15.20 -20.01 10.58
CA GLN A 190 -15.10 -21.43 10.98
C GLN A 190 -16.49 -22.07 11.23
N ILE A 191 -17.40 -21.89 10.26
CA ILE A 191 -18.76 -22.41 10.35
C ILE A 191 -18.70 -23.92 10.10
N ASN A 192 -19.37 -24.72 10.92
CA ASN A 192 -19.55 -26.16 10.71
C ASN A 192 -20.94 -26.47 10.10
N PRO A 193 -21.20 -27.70 9.62
CA PRO A 193 -22.46 -28.05 8.96
C PRO A 193 -23.70 -27.82 9.83
N ILE A 194 -23.59 -28.07 11.15
CA ILE A 194 -24.70 -27.92 12.10
C ILE A 194 -25.05 -26.44 12.26
N TYR A 195 -24.04 -25.58 12.46
CA TYR A 195 -24.21 -24.14 12.52
C TYR A 195 -24.88 -23.58 11.26
N TRP A 196 -24.46 -24.06 10.08
CA TRP A 196 -25.04 -23.67 8.79
C TRP A 196 -26.51 -24.09 8.63
N ILE A 197 -26.86 -25.29 9.10
CA ILE A 197 -28.27 -25.74 9.15
C ILE A 197 -29.10 -24.82 10.05
N ASP A 198 -28.59 -24.50 11.24
CA ASP A 198 -29.29 -23.69 12.23
C ASP A 198 -29.49 -22.24 11.79
N CYS A 199 -28.54 -21.69 11.03
CA CYS A 199 -28.64 -20.35 10.45
C CYS A 199 -29.53 -20.26 9.20
N GLY A 200 -30.20 -21.36 8.82
CA GLY A 200 -31.17 -21.38 7.73
C GLY A 200 -30.60 -21.73 6.36
N LYS A 201 -29.41 -22.35 6.31
CA LYS A 201 -28.79 -22.86 5.08
C LYS A 201 -28.63 -21.82 3.95
N PRO A 202 -28.07 -20.63 4.22
CA PRO A 202 -27.85 -19.64 3.16
C PRO A 202 -26.85 -20.15 2.12
N GLY A 203 -26.96 -19.65 0.88
CA GLY A 203 -26.11 -20.06 -0.24
C GLY A 203 -26.48 -21.42 -0.82
N LYS A 204 -25.55 -22.00 -1.59
CA LYS A 204 -25.76 -23.29 -2.29
C LYS A 204 -25.50 -24.49 -1.39
N ASP A 205 -24.39 -24.45 -0.64
CA ASP A 205 -23.96 -25.50 0.26
C ASP A 205 -23.12 -24.90 1.40
N TRP A 206 -22.93 -25.68 2.46
CA TRP A 206 -22.21 -25.23 3.65
C TRP A 206 -20.79 -24.73 3.34
N LYS A 207 -19.99 -25.48 2.57
CA LYS A 207 -18.59 -25.10 2.31
C LYS A 207 -18.53 -23.86 1.43
N SER A 208 -19.30 -23.80 0.34
CA SER A 208 -19.31 -22.59 -0.51
C SER A 208 -19.76 -21.36 0.27
N CYS A 209 -20.77 -21.48 1.12
CA CYS A 209 -21.22 -20.38 1.96
C CYS A 209 -20.19 -19.95 3.01
N ALA A 210 -19.54 -20.91 3.68
CA ALA A 210 -18.52 -20.64 4.69
C ALA A 210 -17.32 -19.86 4.12
N ARG A 211 -16.96 -20.11 2.85
CA ARG A 211 -15.87 -19.44 2.14
C ARG A 211 -16.26 -18.12 1.45
N ASP A 212 -17.52 -17.71 1.54
CA ASP A 212 -18.02 -16.45 0.99
C ASP A 212 -18.33 -15.47 2.13
N ILE A 213 -17.76 -14.26 2.09
CA ILE A 213 -17.84 -13.34 3.24
C ILE A 213 -19.28 -12.86 3.49
N GLN A 214 -20.06 -12.65 2.42
CA GLN A 214 -21.45 -12.23 2.52
C GLN A 214 -22.33 -13.36 3.06
N CYS A 215 -22.21 -14.57 2.52
CA CYS A 215 -23.01 -15.72 2.93
C CYS A 215 -22.67 -16.18 4.35
N SER A 216 -21.39 -16.27 4.68
CA SER A 216 -20.94 -16.69 6.02
C SER A 216 -21.36 -15.69 7.09
N SER A 217 -21.22 -14.39 6.84
CA SER A 217 -21.71 -13.37 7.78
C SER A 217 -23.24 -13.31 7.84
N GLN A 218 -23.96 -13.53 6.73
CA GLN A 218 -25.42 -13.71 6.75
C GLN A 218 -25.81 -14.88 7.66
N CYS A 219 -25.09 -16.00 7.57
CA CYS A 219 -25.29 -17.15 8.44
C CYS A 219 -25.06 -16.78 9.93
N VAL A 220 -24.00 -16.03 10.26
CA VAL A 220 -23.79 -15.53 11.63
C VAL A 220 -24.96 -14.65 12.09
N GLN A 221 -25.41 -13.69 11.26
CA GLN A 221 -26.54 -12.81 11.58
C GLN A 221 -27.84 -13.59 11.84
N ASN A 222 -28.14 -14.58 10.99
CA ASN A 222 -29.32 -15.43 11.11
C ASN A 222 -29.25 -16.29 12.38
N TYR A 223 -28.08 -16.89 12.65
CA TYR A 223 -27.86 -17.70 13.84
C TYR A 223 -28.06 -16.90 15.13
N MET A 224 -27.56 -15.66 15.16
CA MET A 224 -27.77 -14.77 16.29
C MET A 224 -29.25 -14.40 16.43
N THR A 225 -29.95 -14.12 15.32
CA THR A 225 -31.36 -13.74 15.33
C THR A 225 -32.28 -14.88 15.80
N ARG A 226 -32.10 -16.09 15.28
CA ARG A 226 -32.92 -17.27 15.61
C ARG A 226 -32.75 -17.65 17.09
N ASN A 227 -31.51 -17.78 17.52
CA ASN A 227 -31.21 -18.33 18.85
C ASN A 227 -31.15 -17.25 19.95
N ALA A 228 -31.26 -15.94 19.66
CA ALA A 228 -31.21 -14.89 20.69
C ALA A 228 -32.48 -14.84 21.55
N ARG A 229 -33.62 -15.22 20.96
CA ARG A 229 -34.91 -15.27 21.68
C ARG A 229 -34.98 -16.47 22.64
N GLU A 230 -34.36 -17.59 22.29
CA GLU A 230 -34.52 -18.85 23.01
C GLU A 230 -33.64 -18.94 24.27
N GLN A 231 -32.47 -18.29 24.26
CA GLN A 231 -31.47 -18.48 25.32
C GLN A 231 -31.17 -17.21 26.15
N ARG A 232 -31.85 -16.08 25.91
CA ARG A 232 -31.68 -14.80 26.64
C ARG A 232 -30.23 -14.30 26.74
N CYS A 233 -29.45 -14.39 25.66
CA CYS A 233 -28.12 -13.78 25.60
C CYS A 233 -28.21 -12.25 25.51
N SER A 234 -27.21 -11.53 26.03
CA SER A 234 -27.08 -10.09 25.80
C SER A 234 -26.84 -9.81 24.31
N GLY A 235 -27.40 -8.71 23.80
CA GLY A 235 -27.20 -8.26 22.41
C GLY A 235 -25.88 -7.51 22.21
N THR A 236 -24.82 -7.92 22.91
CA THR A 236 -23.50 -7.29 22.89
C THR A 236 -22.52 -8.16 22.10
N CYS A 237 -21.37 -7.61 21.71
CA CYS A 237 -20.38 -8.41 21.01
C CYS A 237 -19.90 -9.61 21.85
N GLU A 238 -19.72 -9.44 23.16
CA GLU A 238 -19.43 -10.56 24.07
C GLU A 238 -20.47 -11.68 23.93
N GLY A 239 -21.75 -11.33 23.99
CA GLY A 239 -22.86 -12.29 23.88
C GLY A 239 -22.87 -13.02 22.54
N TYR A 240 -22.61 -12.30 21.45
CA TYR A 240 -22.55 -12.87 20.10
C TYR A 240 -21.32 -13.76 19.89
N ALA A 241 -20.13 -13.30 20.28
CA ALA A 241 -18.87 -14.03 20.16
C ALA A 241 -18.89 -15.34 20.94
N ARG A 242 -19.33 -15.30 22.20
CA ARG A 242 -19.43 -16.50 23.05
C ARG A 242 -20.44 -17.51 22.52
N LYS A 243 -21.53 -17.03 21.94
CA LYS A 243 -22.54 -17.87 21.29
C LYS A 243 -22.05 -18.46 19.96
N HIS A 244 -21.23 -17.71 19.22
CA HIS A 244 -20.58 -18.22 18.01
C HIS A 244 -19.68 -19.42 18.35
N ASN A 245 -18.85 -19.27 19.40
CA ASN A 245 -17.95 -20.31 19.86
C ASN A 245 -18.64 -21.50 20.55
N GLY A 246 -19.63 -21.24 21.41
CA GLY A 246 -20.25 -22.25 22.28
C GLY A 246 -21.62 -22.76 21.84
N GLY A 247 -22.10 -22.38 20.66
CA GLY A 247 -23.44 -22.73 20.18
C GLY A 247 -24.56 -21.97 20.91
N PRO A 248 -25.83 -22.43 20.85
CA PRO A 248 -26.99 -21.60 21.23
C PRO A 248 -26.96 -21.08 22.67
N GLY A 249 -26.43 -21.87 23.61
CA GLY A 249 -26.26 -21.53 25.02
C GLY A 249 -24.88 -20.97 25.39
N GLY A 250 -23.97 -20.79 24.41
CA GLY A 250 -22.57 -20.44 24.66
C GLY A 250 -22.37 -19.17 25.49
N CYS A 251 -23.24 -18.17 25.31
CA CYS A 251 -23.21 -16.91 26.08
C CYS A 251 -23.40 -17.08 27.60
N LYS A 252 -23.93 -18.22 28.05
CA LYS A 252 -24.12 -18.57 29.46
C LYS A 252 -23.13 -19.61 29.97
N ASN A 253 -22.29 -20.15 29.09
CA ASN A 253 -21.32 -21.15 29.43
C ASN A 253 -19.97 -20.49 29.70
N ASP A 254 -19.41 -20.72 30.89
CA ASP A 254 -18.13 -20.16 31.30
C ASP A 254 -16.97 -20.67 30.44
N SER A 255 -17.12 -21.83 29.80
CA SER A 255 -16.11 -22.39 28.88
C SER A 255 -15.82 -21.50 27.67
N THR A 256 -16.67 -20.50 27.39
CA THR A 256 -16.50 -19.56 26.27
C THR A 256 -15.79 -18.26 26.66
N PHE A 257 -15.52 -18.03 27.96
CA PHE A 257 -14.74 -16.85 28.39
C PHE A 257 -13.32 -16.82 27.81
N PRO A 258 -12.57 -17.94 27.71
CA PRO A 258 -11.27 -17.93 27.06
C PRO A 258 -11.34 -17.46 25.60
N TYR A 259 -12.40 -17.81 24.87
CA TYR A 259 -12.63 -17.33 23.50
C TYR A 259 -12.84 -15.81 23.48
N TRP A 260 -13.71 -15.28 24.35
CA TRP A 260 -13.95 -13.84 24.45
C TRP A 260 -12.68 -13.06 24.83
N ASN A 261 -11.90 -13.57 25.77
CA ASN A 261 -10.66 -12.92 26.18
C ASN A 261 -9.61 -12.91 25.06
N LYS A 262 -9.52 -13.99 24.27
CA LYS A 262 -8.67 -14.01 23.06
C LYS A 262 -9.15 -12.98 22.03
N LEU A 263 -10.46 -12.90 21.79
CA LEU A 263 -11.03 -11.97 20.83
C LEU A 263 -10.67 -10.51 21.17
N LYS A 264 -10.87 -10.10 22.43
CA LYS A 264 -10.51 -8.75 22.91
C LYS A 264 -9.01 -8.45 22.85
N SER A 265 -8.15 -9.46 22.82
CA SER A 265 -6.70 -9.27 22.72
C SER A 265 -6.21 -9.01 21.29
N ILE A 266 -7.09 -9.12 20.30
CA ILE A 266 -6.79 -8.77 18.91
C ILE A 266 -6.71 -7.25 18.78
N PRO A 267 -5.66 -6.68 18.15
CA PRO A 267 -5.58 -5.25 17.91
C PRO A 267 -6.83 -4.69 17.22
N GLY A 268 -7.46 -3.68 17.84
CA GLY A 268 -8.69 -3.06 17.36
C GLY A 268 -9.99 -3.71 17.83
N CYS A 269 -9.92 -4.70 18.72
CA CYS A 269 -11.07 -5.43 19.28
C CYS A 269 -11.25 -5.22 20.80
N GLU A 270 -10.55 -4.25 21.39
CA GLU A 270 -10.47 -4.08 22.84
C GLU A 270 -11.76 -3.54 23.48
N ASN A 271 -12.56 -2.77 22.74
CA ASN A 271 -13.73 -2.02 23.23
C ASN A 271 -15.01 -2.25 22.40
N ILE A 272 -15.16 -3.44 21.82
CA ILE A 272 -16.28 -3.80 20.93
C ILE A 272 -17.52 -4.36 21.65
#